data_AF-A0A2N3ABL4-F1
#
_entry.id   AF-A0A2N3ABL4-F1
#
_cell.length_a   1.000
_cell.length_b   1.000
_cell.length_c   1.000
_cell.angle_alpha   90.00
_cell.angle_beta   90.00
_cell.angle_gamma   90.00
#
_symmetry.space_group_name_H-M   'P 1'
#
loop_
_entity.id
_entity.type
_entity.pdbx_description
1 polymer ?
#
loop_
_entity_poly.entity_id
_entity_poly.type
_entity_poly.pdbx_seq_one_letter_code
_entity_poly.pdbx_strand_id
1 'polypeptide(L)'
;MKTYKNLTILFLVLFLISTVALITILTGNQFTRKPAETTPMYGRGFMYIKNQLGFSTTQEIKYDSLLAEYHRSVSPLREEISDIQVAMLTQFTDSFPDTIKLDQLASDACLIQNKIRQLTFHHLIAVRDISTPEQQTGLKSLYYEMINESKNNRLHQNQGRGRNRFRHGQQQ
;
A
#
# COMPACT_ATOMS: atom_id res chain seq x y z
N MET A 1 -37.25 11.79 -57.03
CA MET A 1 -36.34 10.65 -56.76
C MET A 1 -35.11 10.94 -55.88
N LYS A 2 -34.73 12.20 -55.60
CA LYS A 2 -33.52 12.51 -54.81
C LYS A 2 -33.75 12.56 -53.29
N THR A 3 -34.96 12.90 -52.84
CA THR A 3 -35.30 13.07 -51.43
C THR A 3 -35.25 11.77 -50.62
N TYR A 4 -35.76 10.66 -51.17
CA TYR A 4 -35.69 9.36 -50.48
C TYR A 4 -34.28 8.78 -50.42
N LYS A 5 -33.37 9.15 -51.34
CA LYS A 5 -31.95 8.75 -51.26
C LYS A 5 -31.26 9.45 -50.09
N ASN A 6 -31.54 10.72 -49.88
CA ASN A 6 -31.00 11.47 -48.75
C ASN A 6 -31.62 11.02 -47.42
N LEU A 7 -32.91 10.68 -47.42
CA LEU A 7 -33.61 10.14 -46.25
C LEU A 7 -33.06 8.76 -45.86
N THR A 8 -32.83 7.87 -46.83
CA THR A 8 -32.26 6.53 -46.57
C THR A 8 -30.83 6.60 -46.06
N ILE A 9 -30.01 7.52 -46.59
CA ILE A 9 -28.66 7.78 -46.06
C ILE A 9 -28.72 8.30 -44.62
N LEU A 10 -29.62 9.23 -44.32
CA LEU A 10 -29.80 9.74 -42.96
C LEU A 10 -30.21 8.63 -41.98
N PHE A 11 -31.17 7.77 -42.36
CA PHE A 11 -31.57 6.62 -41.55
C PHE A 11 -30.43 5.62 -41.33
N LEU A 12 -29.61 5.35 -42.35
CA LEU A 12 -28.43 4.48 -42.23
C LEU A 12 -27.41 5.03 -41.24
N VAL A 13 -27.12 6.33 -41.30
CA VAL A 13 -26.18 6.98 -40.37
C VAL A 13 -26.71 6.93 -38.93
N LEU A 14 -28.01 7.20 -38.74
CA LEU A 14 -28.65 7.18 -37.42
C LEU A 14 -28.68 5.78 -36.82
N PHE A 15 -28.91 4.76 -37.66
CA PHE A 15 -28.83 3.34 -37.27
C PHE A 15 -27.40 2.91 -36.91
N LEU A 16 -26.40 3.43 -37.61
CA LEU A 16 -24.99 3.12 -37.33
C LEU A 16 -24.56 3.73 -35.99
N ILE A 17 -24.99 4.95 -35.69
CA ILE A 17 -24.72 5.60 -34.39
C ILE A 17 -25.41 4.85 -33.23
N SER A 18 -26.67 4.42 -33.41
CA SER A 18 -27.41 3.73 -32.36
C SER A 18 -26.85 2.33 -32.05
N THR A 19 -26.39 1.60 -33.08
CA THR A 19 -25.76 0.28 -32.91
C THR A 19 -24.41 0.37 -32.22
N VAL A 20 -23.58 1.37 -32.56
CA VAL A 20 -22.30 1.63 -31.86
C VAL A 20 -22.53 2.00 -30.40
N ALA A 21 -23.53 2.83 -30.10
CA ALA A 21 -23.89 3.19 -28.72
C ALA A 21 -24.36 1.96 -27.92
N LEU A 22 -25.21 1.11 -28.52
CA LEU A 22 -25.68 -0.13 -27.90
C LEU A 22 -24.52 -1.10 -27.61
N ILE A 23 -23.61 -1.30 -28.58
CA ILE A 23 -22.42 -2.14 -28.40
C ILE A 23 -21.54 -1.57 -27.30
N THR A 24 -21.37 -0.24 -27.22
CA THR A 24 -20.58 0.42 -26.17
C THR A 24 -21.20 0.26 -24.79
N ILE A 25 -22.53 0.23 -24.67
CA ILE A 25 -23.21 -0.01 -23.39
C ILE A 25 -23.12 -1.49 -23.00
N LEU A 26 -23.28 -2.41 -23.96
CA LEU A 26 -23.23 -3.86 -23.73
C LEU A 26 -21.80 -4.36 -23.45
N THR A 27 -20.77 -3.75 -24.05
CA THR A 27 -19.35 -4.07 -23.80
C THR A 27 -18.74 -3.18 -22.70
N GLY A 28 -19.21 -1.95 -22.53
CA GLY A 28 -18.75 -1.01 -21.49
C GLY A 28 -19.15 -1.41 -20.07
N ASN A 29 -20.16 -2.27 -19.91
CA ASN A 29 -20.48 -2.90 -18.63
C ASN A 29 -19.53 -4.05 -18.25
N GLN A 30 -18.53 -4.34 -19.11
CA GLN A 30 -17.38 -5.19 -18.81
C GLN A 30 -16.11 -4.42 -18.46
N PHE A 31 -16.20 -3.09 -18.25
CA PHE A 31 -15.39 -2.49 -17.19
C PHE A 31 -15.97 -2.99 -15.86
N THR A 32 -15.73 -4.28 -15.60
CA THR A 32 -15.57 -4.78 -14.26
C THR A 32 -14.73 -3.73 -13.58
N ARG A 33 -15.33 -3.01 -12.62
CA ARG A 33 -14.57 -2.57 -11.46
C ARG A 33 -13.79 -3.82 -11.09
N LYS A 34 -12.49 -3.86 -11.42
CA LYS A 34 -11.60 -4.82 -10.80
C LYS A 34 -12.01 -4.75 -9.34
N PRO A 35 -12.48 -5.86 -8.71
CA PRO A 35 -12.81 -5.81 -7.29
C PRO A 35 -11.60 -5.14 -6.69
N ALA A 36 -11.80 -3.94 -6.11
CA ALA A 36 -10.71 -3.05 -5.75
C ALA A 36 -9.69 -3.95 -5.11
N GLU A 37 -8.58 -4.21 -5.82
CA GLU A 37 -7.62 -5.18 -5.35
C GLU A 37 -7.31 -4.60 -3.99
N THR A 38 -7.70 -5.30 -2.94
CA THR A 38 -7.18 -5.07 -1.62
C THR A 38 -5.76 -5.63 -1.69
N THR A 39 -4.96 -5.17 -2.67
CA THR A 39 -3.57 -4.92 -2.41
C THR A 39 -3.66 -4.00 -1.21
N PRO A 40 -3.32 -4.51 -0.02
CA PRO A 40 -3.25 -3.62 1.12
C PRO A 40 -2.32 -2.52 0.64
N MET A 41 -2.72 -1.27 0.85
CA MET A 41 -1.89 -0.10 0.58
C MET A 41 -0.72 -0.12 1.57
N TYR A 42 0.11 -1.17 1.50
CA TYR A 42 1.46 -1.18 1.97
C TYR A 42 2.15 -0.15 1.09
N GLY A 43 2.56 0.97 1.68
CA GLY A 43 3.45 1.92 1.01
C GLY A 43 4.56 1.14 0.30
N ARG A 44 4.95 1.60 -0.90
CA ARG A 44 5.87 0.91 -1.80
C ARG A 44 7.09 0.39 -1.04
N GLY A 45 7.00 -0.85 -0.58
CA GLY A 45 7.90 -1.41 0.44
C GLY A 45 9.06 -2.15 -0.21
N PHE A 46 9.67 -3.09 0.51
CA PHE A 46 10.69 -3.96 -0.06
C PHE A 46 10.22 -4.70 -1.33
N MET A 47 8.92 -5.04 -1.44
CA MET A 47 8.36 -5.61 -2.66
C MET A 47 8.52 -4.71 -3.91
N TYR A 48 8.54 -3.38 -3.74
CA TYR A 48 8.79 -2.44 -4.84
C TYR A 48 10.22 -2.56 -5.35
N ILE A 49 11.20 -2.77 -4.47
CA ILE A 49 12.62 -2.90 -4.83
C ILE A 49 12.84 -4.08 -5.77
N LYS A 50 12.25 -5.24 -5.46
CA LYS A 50 12.35 -6.44 -6.29
C LYS A 50 11.94 -6.15 -7.75
N ASN A 51 10.84 -5.42 -7.93
CA ASN A 51 10.28 -5.13 -9.24
C ASN A 51 11.08 -4.08 -10.04
N GLN A 52 11.91 -3.26 -9.39
CA GLN A 52 12.63 -2.16 -10.04
C GLN A 52 14.08 -2.48 -10.40
N LEU A 53 14.71 -3.46 -9.75
CA LEU A 53 16.14 -3.74 -9.93
C LEU A 53 16.48 -4.75 -11.03
N GLY A 54 15.47 -5.39 -11.62
CA GLY A 54 15.69 -6.40 -12.66
C GLY A 54 16.59 -7.54 -12.17
N PHE A 55 16.28 -8.09 -10.99
CA PHE A 55 16.99 -9.24 -10.46
C PHE A 55 16.87 -10.44 -11.41
N SER A 56 17.95 -11.20 -11.55
CA SER A 56 17.89 -12.52 -12.18
C SER A 56 17.05 -13.48 -11.32
N THR A 57 16.53 -14.55 -11.91
CA THR A 57 15.74 -15.56 -11.18
C THR A 57 16.45 -16.09 -9.93
N THR A 58 17.78 -16.28 -9.99
CA THR A 58 18.55 -16.74 -8.83
C THR A 58 18.65 -15.69 -7.73
N GLN A 59 18.74 -14.40 -8.08
CA GLN A 59 18.74 -13.29 -7.14
C GLN A 59 17.35 -13.08 -6.54
N GLU A 60 16.28 -13.23 -7.32
CA GLU A 60 14.90 -13.13 -6.83
C GLU A 60 14.59 -14.18 -5.75
N ILE A 61 15.01 -15.43 -5.97
CA ILE A 61 14.83 -16.50 -4.97
C ILE A 61 15.56 -16.15 -3.66
N LYS A 62 16.80 -15.65 -3.75
CA LYS A 62 17.56 -15.20 -2.58
C LYS A 62 16.89 -14.00 -1.91
N TYR A 63 16.42 -13.03 -2.69
CA TYR A 63 15.73 -11.85 -2.21
C TYR A 63 14.48 -12.21 -1.43
N ASP A 64 13.65 -13.11 -1.97
CA ASP A 64 12.41 -13.57 -1.31
C ASP A 64 12.71 -14.26 0.02
N SER A 65 13.78 -15.07 0.08
CA SER A 65 14.23 -15.68 1.33
C SER A 65 14.66 -14.64 2.36
N LEU A 66 15.48 -13.65 1.95
CA LEU A 66 15.93 -12.56 2.81
C LEU A 66 14.76 -11.70 3.33
N LEU A 67 13.76 -11.48 2.47
CA LEU A 67 12.56 -10.72 2.83
C LEU A 67 11.68 -11.50 3.81
N ALA A 68 11.49 -12.80 3.59
CA ALA A 68 10.75 -13.67 4.50
C ALA A 68 11.41 -13.74 5.89
N GLU A 69 12.73 -13.86 5.95
CA GLU A 69 13.50 -13.85 7.21
C GLU A 69 13.37 -12.51 7.95
N TYR A 70 13.50 -11.39 7.22
CA TYR A 70 13.30 -10.06 7.77
C TYR A 70 11.90 -9.91 8.36
N HIS A 71 10.86 -10.31 7.62
CA HIS A 71 9.48 -10.27 8.11
C HIS A 71 9.26 -11.13 9.34
N ARG A 72 9.76 -12.37 9.34
CA ARG A 72 9.68 -13.27 10.51
C ARG A 72 10.31 -12.64 11.74
N SER A 73 11.42 -11.93 11.58
CA SER A 73 12.16 -11.30 12.68
C SER A 73 11.52 -10.01 13.18
N VAL A 74 10.90 -9.22 12.30
CA VAL A 74 10.34 -7.91 12.64
C VAL A 74 8.88 -7.97 13.09
N SER A 75 8.08 -8.91 12.59
CA SER A 75 6.66 -9.04 12.96
C SER A 75 6.42 -9.10 14.48
N PRO A 76 7.07 -9.98 15.26
CA PRO A 76 6.83 -10.02 16.71
C PRO A 76 7.25 -8.73 17.42
N LEU A 77 8.30 -8.05 16.94
CA LEU A 77 8.75 -6.77 17.50
C LEU A 77 7.73 -5.64 17.25
N ARG A 78 7.01 -5.69 16.13
CA ARG A 78 5.94 -4.72 15.84
C ARG A 78 4.72 -4.96 16.71
N GLU A 79 4.40 -6.22 16.97
CA GLU A 79 3.35 -6.61 17.90
C GLU A 79 3.67 -6.11 19.31
N GLU A 80 4.91 -6.32 19.78
CA GLU A 80 5.38 -5.83 21.07
C GLU A 80 5.29 -4.30 21.22
N ILE A 81 5.63 -3.53 20.17
CA ILE A 81 5.40 -2.08 20.15
C ILE A 81 3.91 -1.74 20.26
N SER A 82 3.04 -2.48 19.57
CA SER A 82 1.59 -2.28 19.64
C SER A 82 1.06 -2.52 21.05
N ASP A 83 1.53 -3.58 21.72
CA ASP A 83 1.15 -3.91 23.09
C ASP A 83 1.60 -2.81 24.07
N ILE A 84 2.83 -2.30 23.89
CA ILE A 84 3.32 -1.16 24.68
C ILE A 84 2.46 0.09 24.44
N GLN A 85 2.07 0.37 23.20
CA GLN A 85 1.20 1.52 22.90
C GLN A 85 -0.17 1.41 23.57
N VAL A 86 -0.74 0.20 23.61
CA VAL A 86 -1.98 -0.07 24.36
C VAL A 86 -1.76 0.16 25.85
N ALA A 87 -0.67 -0.37 26.42
CA ALA A 87 -0.33 -0.17 27.84
C ALA A 87 -0.13 1.31 28.21
N MET A 88 0.53 2.09 27.35
CA MET A 88 0.69 3.53 27.52
C MET A 88 -0.66 4.24 27.49
N LEU A 89 -1.54 3.88 26.56
CA LEU A 89 -2.87 4.48 26.47
C LEU A 89 -3.69 4.17 27.73
N THR A 90 -3.65 2.94 28.23
CA THR A 90 -4.31 2.56 29.48
C THR A 90 -3.83 3.41 30.65
N GLN A 91 -2.51 3.54 30.82
CA GLN A 91 -1.92 4.36 31.89
C GLN A 91 -2.25 5.85 31.75
N PHE A 92 -2.30 6.36 30.53
CA PHE A 92 -2.68 7.74 30.26
C PHE A 92 -4.16 8.02 30.62
N THR A 93 -5.04 7.04 30.48
CA THR A 93 -6.48 7.19 30.80
C THR A 93 -6.83 6.94 32.27
N ASP A 94 -5.87 6.52 33.11
CA ASP A 94 -6.10 6.31 34.53
C ASP A 94 -6.35 7.64 35.27
N SER A 95 -7.13 7.61 36.36
CA SER A 95 -7.45 8.82 37.14
C SER A 95 -6.22 9.45 37.81
N PHE A 96 -5.17 8.67 38.02
CA PHE A 96 -3.87 9.11 38.50
C PHE A 96 -2.78 8.44 37.66
N PRO A 97 -2.41 9.01 36.50
CA PRO A 97 -1.40 8.43 35.62
C PRO A 97 -0.04 8.29 36.31
N ASP A 98 0.55 7.09 36.22
CA ASP A 98 1.92 6.85 36.70
C ASP A 98 2.93 7.28 35.63
N THR A 99 3.54 8.44 35.84
CA THR A 99 4.52 9.01 34.90
C THR A 99 5.81 8.19 34.82
N ILE A 100 6.23 7.53 35.90
CA ILE A 100 7.44 6.70 35.92
C ILE A 100 7.22 5.47 35.02
N LYS A 101 6.03 4.87 35.13
CA LYS A 101 5.65 3.73 34.28
C LYS A 101 5.51 4.14 32.80
N LEU A 102 4.99 5.32 32.51
CA LEU A 102 4.93 5.85 31.14
C LEU A 102 6.33 6.05 30.53
N ASP A 103 7.27 6.60 31.30
CA ASP A 103 8.66 6.78 30.85
C ASP A 103 9.37 5.45 30.59
N GLN A 104 9.09 4.44 31.42
CA GLN A 104 9.59 3.09 31.22
C GLN A 104 9.04 2.46 29.93
N LEU A 105 7.72 2.50 29.73
CA LEU A 105 7.08 2.00 28.51
C LEU A 105 7.63 2.69 27.25
N ALA A 106 7.85 4.01 27.30
CA ALA A 106 8.44 4.75 26.20
C ALA A 106 9.89 4.31 25.91
N SER A 107 10.67 4.03 26.96
CA SER A 107 12.04 3.52 26.83
C SER A 107 12.06 2.14 26.20
N ASP A 108 11.17 1.24 26.62
CA ASP A 108 11.05 -0.11 26.06
C ASP A 108 10.67 -0.08 24.58
N ALA A 109 9.71 0.77 24.20
CA ALA A 109 9.34 0.99 22.79
C ALA A 109 10.54 1.48 21.96
N CYS A 110 11.38 2.36 22.51
CA CYS A 110 12.58 2.86 21.84
C CYS A 110 13.60 1.75 21.59
N LEU A 111 13.83 0.87 22.58
CA LEU A 111 14.73 -0.28 22.45
C LEU A 111 14.27 -1.23 21.34
N ILE A 112 12.98 -1.56 21.28
CA ILE A 112 12.42 -2.42 20.23
C ILE A 112 12.52 -1.74 18.87
N GLN A 113 12.23 -0.43 18.80
CA GLN A 113 12.37 0.33 17.56
C GLN A 113 13.81 0.35 17.03
N ASN A 114 14.80 0.41 17.93
CA ASN A 114 16.21 0.30 17.58
C ASN A 114 16.56 -1.09 17.03
N LYS A 115 16.03 -2.15 17.65
CA LYS A 115 16.20 -3.53 17.15
C LYS A 115 15.63 -3.72 15.75
N ILE A 116 14.45 -3.15 15.47
CA ILE A 116 13.86 -3.16 14.11
C ILE A 116 14.78 -2.42 13.11
N ARG A 117 15.38 -1.29 13.50
CA ARG A 117 16.31 -0.55 12.63
C ARG A 117 17.56 -1.38 12.32
N GLN A 118 18.12 -2.07 13.30
CA GLN A 118 19.26 -2.97 13.10
C GLN A 118 18.92 -4.09 12.11
N LEU A 119 17.79 -4.78 12.32
CA LEU A 119 17.31 -5.82 11.39
C LEU A 119 17.08 -5.27 9.98
N THR A 120 16.56 -4.04 9.89
CA THR A 120 16.40 -3.35 8.60
C THR A 120 17.75 -3.20 7.92
N PHE A 121 18.76 -2.64 8.60
CA PHE A 121 20.09 -2.47 8.00
C PHE A 121 20.74 -3.79 7.59
N HIS A 122 20.60 -4.84 8.39
CA HIS A 122 21.10 -6.17 8.02
C HIS A 122 20.43 -6.68 6.74
N HIS A 123 19.12 -6.52 6.61
CA HIS A 123 18.41 -6.85 5.37
C HIS A 123 18.94 -6.04 4.18
N LEU A 124 19.14 -4.71 4.32
CA LEU A 124 19.65 -3.89 3.23
C LEU A 124 21.05 -4.33 2.76
N ILE A 125 21.92 -4.68 3.71
CA ILE A 125 23.27 -5.18 3.44
C ILE A 125 23.18 -6.52 2.70
N ALA A 126 22.37 -7.46 3.18
CA ALA A 126 22.20 -8.76 2.53
C ALA A 126 21.65 -8.64 1.10
N VAL A 127 20.72 -7.71 0.86
CA VAL A 127 20.21 -7.41 -0.50
C VAL A 127 21.29 -6.81 -1.39
N ARG A 128 22.13 -5.90 -0.86
CA ARG A 128 23.26 -5.34 -1.60
C ARG A 128 24.24 -6.44 -2.02
N ASP A 129 24.51 -7.40 -1.14
CA ASP A 129 25.50 -8.45 -1.37
C ASP A 129 25.07 -9.47 -2.45
N ILE A 130 23.76 -9.62 -2.69
CA ILE A 130 23.25 -10.42 -3.82
C ILE A 130 23.11 -9.62 -5.12
N SER A 131 23.29 -8.29 -5.09
CA SER A 131 23.11 -7.39 -6.24
C SER A 131 24.41 -7.19 -7.02
N THR A 132 24.32 -7.03 -8.34
CA THR A 132 25.48 -6.65 -9.18
C THR A 132 25.91 -5.20 -8.91
N PRO A 133 27.14 -4.78 -9.26
CA PRO A 133 27.58 -3.39 -9.11
C PRO A 133 26.63 -2.37 -9.76
N GLU A 134 26.07 -2.70 -10.92
CA GLU A 134 25.09 -1.87 -11.63
C GLU A 134 23.79 -1.75 -10.84
N GLN A 135 23.28 -2.87 -10.32
CA GLN A 135 22.07 -2.92 -9.50
C GLN A 135 22.24 -2.16 -8.17
N GLN A 136 23.42 -2.20 -7.55
CA GLN A 136 23.69 -1.48 -6.30
C GLN A 136 23.53 0.04 -6.45
N THR A 137 23.83 0.59 -7.62
CA THR A 137 23.62 2.01 -7.91
C THR A 137 22.13 2.38 -7.89
N GLY A 138 21.27 1.53 -8.48
CA GLY A 138 19.82 1.69 -8.43
C GLY A 138 19.24 1.46 -7.02
N LEU A 139 19.81 0.50 -6.29
CA LEU A 139 19.36 0.11 -4.96
C LEU A 139 19.44 1.27 -3.96
N LYS A 140 20.52 2.07 -4.03
CA LYS A 140 20.70 3.27 -3.20
C LYS A 140 19.54 4.27 -3.40
N SER A 141 19.19 4.57 -4.64
CA SER A 141 18.12 5.52 -4.97
C SER A 141 16.75 5.03 -4.47
N LEU A 142 16.47 3.73 -4.65
CA LEU A 142 15.23 3.12 -4.18
C LEU A 142 15.10 3.18 -2.65
N TYR A 143 16.19 2.97 -1.90
CA TYR A 143 16.16 3.11 -0.44
C TYR A 143 15.91 4.56 0.01
N TYR A 144 16.50 5.55 -0.65
CA TYR A 144 16.20 6.96 -0.35
C TYR A 144 14.74 7.30 -0.63
N GLU A 145 14.18 6.81 -1.73
CA GLU A 145 12.76 6.99 -2.07
C GLU A 145 11.87 6.39 -0.97
N MET A 146 12.12 5.15 -0.55
CA MET A 146 11.35 4.50 0.52
C MET A 146 11.38 5.26 1.85
N ILE A 147 12.54 5.79 2.25
CA ILE A 147 12.67 6.56 3.49
C ILE A 147 11.88 7.88 3.38
N ASN A 148 11.95 8.55 2.24
CA ASN A 148 11.29 9.84 2.02
C ASN A 148 9.77 9.70 1.77
N GLU A 149 9.32 8.64 1.13
CA GLU A 149 7.89 8.38 0.89
C GLU A 149 7.14 8.15 2.21
N SER A 150 7.81 7.56 3.21
CA SER A 150 7.27 7.43 4.57
C SER A 150 6.93 8.78 5.24
N LYS A 151 7.57 9.88 4.82
CA LYS A 151 7.28 11.24 5.30
C LYS A 151 6.07 11.82 4.59
N ASN A 152 5.93 11.58 3.28
CA ASN A 152 4.87 12.17 2.46
C ASN A 152 3.53 11.44 2.61
N ASN A 153 3.53 10.11 2.72
CA ASN A 153 2.28 9.33 2.83
C ASN A 153 1.52 9.56 4.15
N ARG A 154 2.16 10.08 5.20
CA ARG A 154 1.49 10.44 6.46
C ARG A 154 0.59 11.68 6.34
N LEU A 155 0.81 12.53 5.33
CA LEU A 155 0.01 13.74 5.12
C LEU A 155 -1.28 13.47 4.34
N HIS A 156 -1.34 12.39 3.57
CA HIS A 156 -2.49 12.09 2.69
C HIS A 156 -3.48 11.07 3.26
N GLN A 157 -3.15 10.35 4.34
CA GLN A 157 -3.99 9.27 4.87
C GLN A 157 -5.17 9.74 5.76
N ASN A 158 -5.27 11.04 6.07
CA ASN A 158 -6.34 11.62 6.89
C ASN A 158 -7.58 12.13 6.10
N GLN A 159 -7.63 11.96 4.78
CA GLN A 159 -8.81 12.34 4.00
C GLN A 159 -9.49 11.08 3.43
N GLY A 160 -10.56 10.60 4.08
CA GLY A 160 -11.56 9.81 3.35
C GLY A 160 -12.16 8.54 3.98
N ARG A 161 -12.08 8.30 5.29
CA ARG A 161 -12.80 7.15 5.91
C ARG A 161 -13.63 7.50 7.13
N GLY A 162 -14.57 8.45 6.99
CA GLY A 162 -15.43 8.81 8.11
C GLY A 162 -16.74 9.52 7.80
N ARG A 163 -17.40 9.28 6.64
CA ARG A 163 -18.62 10.06 6.32
C ARG A 163 -19.96 9.34 6.15
N ASN A 164 -20.04 8.00 6.14
CA ASN A 164 -21.33 7.33 5.88
C ASN A 164 -21.63 6.16 6.84
N ARG A 165 -21.74 6.40 8.16
CA ARG A 165 -22.23 5.37 9.11
C ARG A 165 -23.44 5.76 9.97
N PHE A 166 -24.04 6.93 9.79
CA PHE A 166 -25.26 7.29 10.53
C PHE A 166 -26.38 7.74 9.59
N ARG A 167 -26.96 6.77 8.88
CA ARG A 167 -28.30 6.93 8.31
C ARG A 167 -28.87 5.55 8.08
N HIS A 168 -29.56 4.99 9.07
CA HIS A 168 -30.68 4.04 8.97
C HIS A 168 -31.07 3.61 10.40
N GLY A 169 -32.34 3.81 10.78
CA GLY A 169 -32.93 3.15 11.95
C GLY A 169 -33.62 4.04 12.98
N GLN A 170 -34.58 4.88 12.58
CA GLN A 170 -35.72 5.21 13.44
C GLN A 170 -36.99 5.29 12.59
N GLN A 171 -37.64 4.15 12.45
CA GLN A 171 -39.09 4.05 12.29
C GLN A 171 -39.52 2.78 13.03
N GLN A 172 -40.12 2.98 14.20
CA GLN A 172 -41.27 2.25 14.73
C GLN A 172 -41.79 3.02 15.94
#